data_AF-A0A1Y1MMR6-F1
#
_entry.id   AF-A0A1Y1MMR6-F1
#
_cell.length_a   1.000
_cell.length_b   1.000
_cell.length_c   1.000
_cell.angle_alpha   90.00
_cell.angle_beta   90.00
_cell.angle_gamma   90.00
#
_symmetry.space_group_name_H-M   'P 1'
#
loop_
_entity.id
_entity.type
_entity.pdbx_description
1 polymer ?
#
loop_
_entity_poly.entity_id
_entity_poly.type
_entity_poly.pdbx_seq_one_letter_code
_entity_poly.pdbx_strand_id
1 'polypeptide(L)'
;CRIFIAPATDERGNPWLFQDQRTLFVELDRFVVNLQPGKNTIVRRSDQSSVTIPFERTFRNLEANRPAEGTDAVEQFNFCGCGWPHHLLIPKGTPEGKDSHLFVMISNYDDDRVDQDTNVPCNDASSYCGIKDRLYPDRRSMGYPFDRSPRDGVSTLQQFLTPNMRVQNVTIRFTNRTLRKPRQ
;
A
#
# COMPACT_ATOMS: atom_id res chain seq x y z
N CYS A 1 -0.42 11.04 1.49
CA CYS A 1 -1.66 10.25 1.38
C CYS A 1 -1.32 8.79 1.69
N ARG A 2 -2.02 8.17 2.62
CA ARG A 2 -1.81 6.78 3.05
C ARG A 2 -3.14 6.05 2.94
N ILE A 3 -3.15 4.89 2.31
CA ILE A 3 -4.34 4.10 2.04
C ILE A 3 -4.15 2.70 2.61
N PHE A 4 -5.09 2.26 3.44
CA PHE A 4 -5.09 0.94 4.05
C PHE A 4 -6.45 0.27 3.92
N ILE A 5 -6.49 -1.05 4.03
CA ILE A 5 -7.74 -1.81 4.09
C ILE A 5 -7.68 -2.86 5.19
N ALA A 6 -8.80 -3.06 5.90
CA ALA A 6 -8.97 -4.11 6.89
C ALA A 6 -10.38 -4.71 6.78
N PRO A 7 -10.58 -5.98 7.21
CA PRO A 7 -11.92 -6.53 7.34
C PRO A 7 -12.76 -5.72 8.34
N ALA A 8 -14.04 -5.52 8.02
CA ALA A 8 -14.96 -4.80 8.90
C ALA A 8 -15.41 -5.64 10.11
N THR A 9 -15.45 -6.96 9.93
CA THR A 9 -15.91 -7.93 10.93
C THR A 9 -15.00 -9.15 11.02
N ASP A 10 -15.03 -9.79 12.20
CA ASP A 10 -14.38 -11.07 12.48
C ASP A 10 -15.05 -12.24 11.72
N GLU A 11 -14.60 -13.49 11.95
CA GLU A 11 -15.16 -14.67 11.29
C GLU A 11 -16.59 -14.99 11.75
N ARG A 12 -17.02 -14.44 12.89
CA ARG A 12 -18.35 -14.61 13.47
C ARG A 12 -19.31 -13.48 13.05
N GLY A 13 -18.82 -12.48 12.32
CA GLY A 13 -19.59 -11.32 11.88
C GLY A 13 -19.66 -10.19 12.90
N ASN A 14 -18.89 -10.25 14.00
CA ASN A 14 -18.87 -9.18 14.99
C ASN A 14 -17.94 -8.04 14.54
N PRO A 15 -18.26 -6.79 14.91
CA PRO A 15 -17.35 -5.68 14.69
C PRO A 15 -16.11 -5.81 15.57
N TRP A 16 -14.97 -5.39 15.04
CA TRP A 16 -13.71 -5.45 15.76
C TRP A 16 -13.60 -4.39 16.86
N LEU A 17 -12.91 -4.73 17.95
CA LEU A 17 -12.23 -3.72 18.76
C LEU A 17 -11.07 -3.14 17.95
N PHE A 18 -10.89 -1.82 18.02
CA PHE A 18 -9.84 -1.16 17.24
C PHE A 18 -8.43 -1.64 17.60
N GLN A 19 -8.22 -2.02 18.86
CA GLN A 19 -6.96 -2.59 19.33
C GLN A 19 -6.50 -3.79 18.50
N ASP A 20 -7.45 -4.61 18.07
CA ASP A 20 -7.18 -5.80 17.25
C ASP A 20 -7.21 -5.44 15.78
N GLN A 21 -8.24 -4.68 15.35
CA GLN A 21 -8.42 -4.29 13.95
C GLN A 21 -7.22 -3.55 13.36
N ARG A 22 -6.56 -2.69 14.16
CA ARG A 22 -5.39 -1.91 13.71
C ARG A 22 -4.29 -2.83 13.12
N THR A 23 -4.15 -4.04 13.65
CA THR A 23 -3.13 -5.01 13.22
C THR A 23 -3.48 -5.71 11.91
N LEU A 24 -4.74 -5.60 11.47
CA LEU A 24 -5.27 -6.20 10.25
C LEU A 24 -5.29 -5.22 9.07
N PHE A 25 -4.95 -3.95 9.29
CA PHE A 25 -4.86 -2.98 8.20
C PHE A 25 -3.62 -3.26 7.36
N VAL A 26 -3.86 -3.63 6.10
CA VAL A 26 -2.80 -3.80 5.10
C VAL A 26 -2.66 -2.52 4.28
N GLU A 27 -1.41 -2.11 4.03
CA GLU A 27 -1.13 -0.94 3.21
C GLU A 27 -1.45 -1.24 1.74
N LEU A 28 -2.23 -0.37 1.11
CA LEU A 28 -2.55 -0.45 -0.32
C LEU A 28 -1.74 0.55 -1.14
N ASP A 29 -1.46 1.73 -0.60
CA ASP A 29 -0.69 2.77 -1.30
C ASP A 29 -0.23 3.86 -0.32
N ARG A 30 0.91 4.47 -0.62
CA ARG A 30 1.42 5.68 0.03
C ARG A 30 2.08 6.59 -1.00
N PHE A 31 1.59 7.82 -1.09
CA PHE A 31 2.10 8.79 -2.04
C PHE A 31 1.95 10.23 -1.57
N VAL A 32 2.83 11.10 -2.05
CA VAL A 32 2.79 12.55 -1.81
C VAL A 32 1.79 13.19 -2.78
N VAL A 33 1.05 14.19 -2.29
CA VAL A 33 0.09 14.96 -3.08
C VAL A 33 0.30 16.44 -2.84
N ASN A 34 0.25 17.24 -3.90
CA ASN A 34 0.27 18.68 -3.80
C ASN A 34 -1.16 19.19 -3.61
N LEU A 35 -1.45 19.76 -2.44
CA LEU A 35 -2.76 20.29 -2.11
C LEU A 35 -2.78 21.80 -2.31
N GLN A 36 -3.81 22.30 -3.00
CA GLN A 36 -4.09 23.73 -3.11
C GLN A 36 -5.01 24.19 -1.98
N PRO A 37 -4.99 25.47 -1.59
CA PRO A 37 -5.99 26.01 -0.68
C PRO A 37 -7.42 25.73 -1.18
N GLY A 38 -8.29 25.20 -0.31
CA GLY A 38 -9.67 24.87 -0.64
C GLY A 38 -9.90 23.41 -1.03
N LYS A 39 -10.88 23.18 -1.92
CA LYS A 39 -11.32 21.82 -2.29
C LYS A 39 -10.35 21.19 -3.29
N ASN A 40 -9.85 20.00 -2.95
CA ASN A 40 -9.00 19.19 -3.82
C ASN A 40 -9.70 17.88 -4.18
N THR A 41 -9.49 17.39 -5.40
CA THR A 41 -9.91 16.05 -5.83
C THR A 41 -8.66 15.28 -6.26
N ILE A 42 -8.36 14.21 -5.53
CA ILE A 42 -7.19 13.37 -5.78
C ILE A 42 -7.67 12.11 -6.49
N VAL A 43 -7.14 11.86 -7.69
CA VAL A 43 -7.38 10.63 -8.44
C VAL A 43 -6.09 9.83 -8.43
N ARG A 44 -6.18 8.58 -7.99
CA ARG A 44 -5.04 7.66 -7.91
C ARG A 44 -5.45 6.33 -8.51
N ARG A 45 -4.71 5.87 -9.51
CA ARG A 45 -4.97 4.57 -10.14
C ARG A 45 -4.31 3.46 -9.33
N SER A 46 -4.90 2.27 -9.30
CA SER A 46 -4.36 1.13 -8.57
C SER A 46 -2.98 0.71 -9.10
N ASP A 47 -2.76 0.82 -10.42
CA ASP A 47 -1.48 0.50 -11.10
C ASP A 47 -0.33 1.44 -10.73
N GLN A 48 -0.60 2.50 -9.96
CA GLN A 48 0.41 3.41 -9.44
C GLN A 48 0.80 3.14 -7.98
N SER A 49 0.23 2.09 -7.36
CA SER A 49 0.46 1.76 -5.95
C SER A 49 1.96 1.65 -5.63
N SER A 50 2.39 2.32 -4.55
CA SER A 50 3.75 2.26 -4.01
C SER A 50 4.11 0.92 -3.36
N VAL A 51 3.15 -0.01 -3.30
CA VAL A 51 3.30 -1.34 -2.69
C VAL A 51 3.69 -2.39 -3.73
N THR A 52 3.28 -2.19 -4.99
CA THR A 52 3.26 -3.26 -6.00
C THR A 52 4.17 -3.03 -7.19
N ILE A 53 4.59 -4.12 -7.83
CA ILE A 53 5.24 -4.13 -9.15
C ILE A 53 4.33 -4.75 -10.22
N PRO A 54 4.47 -4.33 -11.50
CA PRO A 54 3.75 -4.92 -12.63
C PRO A 54 4.00 -6.42 -12.79
N PHE A 55 3.03 -7.13 -13.38
CA PHE A 55 3.09 -8.58 -13.62
C PHE A 55 4.35 -8.99 -14.38
N GLU A 56 4.70 -8.24 -15.42
CA GLU A 56 5.86 -8.49 -16.28
C GLU A 56 7.17 -8.48 -15.49
N ARG A 57 7.22 -7.71 -14.40
CA ARG A 57 8.40 -7.62 -13.55
C ARG A 57 8.51 -8.79 -12.58
N THR A 58 7.39 -9.23 -12.01
CA THR A 58 7.34 -10.43 -11.15
C THR A 58 7.75 -11.69 -11.92
N PHE A 59 7.32 -11.82 -13.18
CA PHE A 59 7.53 -13.02 -14.00
C PHE A 59 8.54 -12.83 -15.14
N ARG A 60 9.42 -11.83 -15.06
CA ARG A 60 10.46 -11.60 -16.09
C ARG A 60 11.43 -12.77 -16.16
N ASN A 61 12.05 -12.96 -17.32
CA ASN A 61 13.18 -13.86 -17.45
C ASN A 61 14.43 -13.21 -16.84
N LEU A 62 15.01 -13.82 -15.80
CA LEU A 62 16.19 -13.31 -15.10
C LEU A 62 17.51 -13.56 -15.85
N GLU A 63 17.52 -14.48 -16.81
CA GLU A 63 18.70 -14.79 -17.64
C GLU A 63 18.76 -13.90 -18.88
N ALA A 64 17.61 -13.36 -19.30
CA ALA A 64 17.55 -12.44 -20.44
C ALA A 64 18.06 -11.06 -20.03
N ASN A 65 19.08 -10.56 -20.74
CA ASN A 65 19.67 -9.23 -20.52
C ASN A 65 20.20 -9.01 -19.09
N ARG A 66 20.63 -10.09 -18.42
CA ARG A 66 21.26 -10.01 -17.11
C ARG A 66 22.61 -9.29 -17.22
N PRO A 67 22.85 -8.21 -16.44
CA PRO A 67 24.16 -7.57 -16.39
C PRO A 67 25.23 -8.52 -15.84
N ALA A 68 26.50 -8.20 -16.07
CA ALA A 68 27.61 -8.98 -15.56
C ALA A 68 27.62 -9.02 -14.02
N GLU A 69 27.96 -10.18 -13.46
CA GLU A 69 28.07 -10.37 -12.01
C GLU A 69 29.11 -9.42 -11.40
N GLY A 70 28.87 -8.98 -10.16
CA GLY A 70 29.76 -8.05 -9.45
C GLY A 70 29.70 -6.59 -9.92
N THR A 71 28.67 -6.20 -10.68
CA THR A 71 28.43 -4.81 -11.12
C THR A 71 27.23 -4.18 -10.43
N ASP A 72 27.22 -2.86 -10.22
CA ASP A 72 26.04 -2.14 -9.69
C ASP A 72 24.77 -2.37 -10.54
N ALA A 73 24.96 -2.62 -11.85
CA ALA A 73 23.86 -2.90 -12.77
C ALA A 73 23.13 -4.21 -12.42
N VAL A 74 23.83 -5.27 -11.98
CA VAL A 74 23.18 -6.53 -11.60
C VAL A 74 22.41 -6.38 -10.29
N GLU A 75 22.93 -5.58 -9.35
CA GLU A 75 22.23 -5.28 -8.10
C GLU A 75 20.95 -4.49 -8.37
N GLN A 76 21.03 -3.46 -9.20
CA GLN A 76 19.87 -2.68 -9.60
C GLN A 76 18.86 -3.53 -10.35
N PHE A 77 19.33 -4.37 -11.28
CA PHE A 77 18.49 -5.34 -11.98
C PHE A 77 17.73 -6.21 -10.98
N ASN A 78 18.41 -6.79 -9.99
CA ASN A 78 17.79 -7.63 -8.96
C ASN A 78 16.81 -6.84 -8.07
N PHE A 79 17.19 -5.63 -7.63
CA PHE A 79 16.34 -4.76 -6.80
C PHE A 79 15.01 -4.44 -7.47
N CYS A 80 14.99 -4.25 -8.79
CA CYS A 80 13.74 -4.05 -9.52
C CYS A 80 12.74 -5.19 -9.31
N GLY A 81 13.19 -6.42 -9.05
CA GLY A 81 12.31 -7.55 -8.74
C GLY A 81 11.64 -7.48 -7.36
N CYS A 82 12.10 -6.58 -6.47
CA CYS A 82 11.48 -6.40 -5.16
C CYS A 82 10.17 -5.62 -5.30
N GLY A 83 9.10 -6.20 -4.76
CA GLY A 83 7.81 -5.56 -4.60
C GLY A 83 6.67 -6.57 -4.60
N TRP A 84 5.51 -6.16 -4.08
CA TRP A 84 4.36 -7.05 -4.02
C TRP A 84 3.77 -7.25 -5.43
N PRO A 85 3.35 -8.47 -5.84
CA PRO A 85 2.76 -8.65 -7.15
C PRO A 85 1.46 -7.86 -7.29
N HIS A 86 1.32 -7.04 -8.33
CA HIS A 86 0.14 -6.18 -8.50
C HIS A 86 -1.20 -6.94 -8.50
N HIS A 87 -1.23 -8.15 -9.05
CA HIS A 87 -2.42 -9.01 -9.08
C HIS A 87 -2.81 -9.59 -7.71
N LEU A 88 -2.03 -9.32 -6.65
CA LEU A 88 -2.30 -9.67 -5.26
C LEU A 88 -2.55 -8.43 -4.38
N LEU A 89 -2.70 -7.23 -4.95
CA LEU A 89 -2.88 -5.98 -4.19
C LEU A 89 -4.12 -6.03 -3.27
N ILE A 90 -5.21 -6.62 -3.76
CA ILE A 90 -6.47 -6.71 -3.03
C ILE A 90 -6.64 -8.12 -2.48
N PRO A 91 -7.02 -8.29 -1.20
CA PRO A 91 -7.36 -9.60 -0.65
C PRO A 91 -8.41 -10.31 -1.51
N LYS A 92 -8.40 -11.65 -1.51
CA LYS A 92 -9.30 -12.45 -2.37
C LYS A 92 -10.79 -12.10 -2.21
N GLY A 93 -11.23 -11.81 -0.98
CA GLY A 93 -12.65 -11.68 -0.64
C GLY A 93 -13.41 -13.00 -0.75
N THR A 94 -14.73 -12.92 -0.85
CA THR A 94 -15.64 -14.08 -0.97
C THR A 94 -16.64 -13.86 -2.11
N PRO A 95 -17.27 -14.93 -2.66
CA PRO A 95 -18.32 -14.78 -3.67
C PRO A 95 -19.52 -13.94 -3.20
N GLU A 96 -19.87 -14.04 -1.92
CA GLU A 96 -20.95 -13.29 -1.30
C GLU A 96 -20.57 -11.81 -1.14
N GLY A 97 -19.27 -11.53 -1.01
CA GLY A 97 -18.71 -10.23 -0.69
C GLY A 97 -18.17 -10.20 0.74
N LYS A 98 -16.92 -9.78 0.91
CA LYS A 98 -16.34 -9.50 2.23
C LYS A 98 -16.35 -8.01 2.49
N ASP A 99 -17.12 -7.59 3.48
CA ASP A 99 -17.15 -6.21 3.93
C ASP A 99 -15.83 -5.82 4.60
N SER A 100 -15.32 -4.67 4.18
CA SER A 100 -14.01 -4.15 4.57
C SER A 100 -14.09 -2.64 4.77
N HIS A 101 -13.20 -2.10 5.59
CA HIS A 101 -13.00 -0.68 5.75
C HIS A 101 -11.81 -0.24 4.91
N LEU A 102 -12.06 0.61 3.93
CA LEU A 102 -11.02 1.36 3.23
C LEU A 102 -10.72 2.62 4.03
N PHE A 103 -9.52 2.71 4.57
CA PHE A 103 -9.05 3.84 5.35
C PHE A 103 -8.12 4.71 4.50
N VAL A 104 -8.32 6.03 4.56
CA VAL A 104 -7.47 7.02 3.91
C VAL A 104 -7.06 8.07 4.93
N MET A 105 -5.78 8.43 4.94
CA MET A 105 -5.21 9.49 5.77
C MET A 105 -4.36 10.45 4.93
N ILE A 106 -4.57 11.75 5.15
CA ILE A 106 -3.69 12.81 4.66
C ILE A 106 -2.81 13.28 5.82
N SER A 107 -1.62 12.70 5.95
CA SER A 107 -0.62 13.09 6.95
C SER A 107 0.12 14.37 6.57
N ASN A 108 0.72 15.04 7.58
CA ASN A 108 1.51 16.25 7.40
C ASN A 108 2.84 15.93 6.70
N TYR A 109 3.11 16.58 5.57
CA TYR A 109 4.31 16.34 4.76
C TYR A 109 5.60 16.69 5.50
N ASP A 110 5.61 17.73 6.32
CA ASP A 110 6.83 18.16 7.04
C ASP A 110 7.33 17.12 8.03
N ASP A 111 6.41 16.33 8.58
CA ASP A 111 6.75 15.24 9.50
C ASP A 111 7.09 13.92 8.78
N ASP A 112 6.69 13.80 7.51
CA ASP A 112 6.79 12.58 6.72
C ASP A 112 8.03 12.60 5.81
N ARG A 113 8.42 13.77 5.28
CA ARG A 113 9.40 13.87 4.19
C ARG A 113 10.82 13.50 4.63
N VAL A 114 11.54 12.81 3.75
CA VAL A 114 12.99 12.64 3.84
C VAL A 114 13.62 13.41 2.69
N ASP A 115 14.49 14.37 2.99
CA ASP A 115 15.15 15.22 1.99
C ASP A 115 16.23 14.42 1.25
N GLN A 116 15.89 13.87 0.08
CA GLN A 116 16.79 13.09 -0.78
C GLN A 116 16.24 13.01 -2.21
N ASP A 117 17.11 12.72 -3.18
CA ASP A 117 16.67 12.41 -4.55
C ASP A 117 16.09 10.99 -4.62
N THR A 118 14.83 10.92 -5.06
CA THR A 118 14.06 9.69 -5.22
C THR A 118 13.78 9.36 -6.69
N ASN A 119 14.28 10.16 -7.64
CA ASN A 119 14.13 9.91 -9.07
C ASN A 119 15.16 8.87 -9.56
N VAL A 120 15.05 7.66 -9.02
CA VAL A 120 15.91 6.52 -9.37
C VAL A 120 15.08 5.42 -10.03
N PRO A 121 15.68 4.56 -10.87
CA PRO A 121 14.97 3.45 -11.47
C PRO A 121 14.40 2.50 -10.41
N CYS A 122 13.22 1.92 -10.71
CA CYS A 122 12.55 0.92 -9.87
C CYS A 122 12.12 1.41 -8.46
N ASN A 123 11.64 2.67 -8.39
CA ASN A 123 11.07 3.28 -7.18
C ASN A 123 9.52 3.24 -7.15
N ASP A 124 8.91 2.18 -7.68
CA ASP A 124 7.44 2.00 -7.66
C ASP A 124 6.95 1.11 -6.51
N ALA A 125 7.82 0.33 -5.87
CA ALA A 125 7.47 -0.55 -4.75
C ALA A 125 8.11 -0.15 -3.40
N SER A 126 8.35 1.14 -3.20
CA SER A 126 9.11 1.64 -2.06
C SER A 126 8.45 1.46 -0.69
N SER A 127 7.14 1.16 -0.62
CA SER A 127 6.48 0.85 0.66
C SER A 127 7.12 -0.36 1.35
N TYR A 128 7.46 -1.44 0.62
CA TYR A 128 8.06 -2.65 1.19
C TYR A 128 9.54 -2.81 0.89
N CYS A 129 10.03 -2.20 -0.20
CA CYS A 129 11.41 -2.39 -0.64
C CYS A 129 12.33 -1.21 -0.35
N GLY A 130 11.76 -0.07 0.09
CA GLY A 130 12.50 1.18 0.18
C GLY A 130 13.01 1.63 -1.19
N ILE A 131 14.14 2.33 -1.21
CA ILE A 131 14.78 2.83 -2.42
C ILE A 131 16.25 2.39 -2.37
N LYS A 132 16.76 1.77 -3.44
CA LYS A 132 18.15 1.30 -3.49
C LYS A 132 19.12 2.45 -3.19
N ASP A 133 20.08 2.21 -2.29
CA ASP A 133 21.15 3.13 -1.88
C ASP A 133 20.64 4.51 -1.40
N ARG A 134 19.44 4.52 -0.80
CA ARG A 134 18.75 5.70 -0.30
C ARG A 134 18.07 5.39 1.03
N LEU A 135 17.68 6.44 1.75
CA LEU A 135 16.88 6.30 2.95
C LEU A 135 15.46 5.88 2.58
N TYR A 136 14.77 5.19 3.48
CA TYR A 136 13.35 4.92 3.31
C TYR A 136 12.57 6.24 3.16
N PRO A 137 11.68 6.40 2.15
CA PRO A 137 11.16 7.71 1.74
C PRO A 137 10.02 8.25 2.64
N ASP A 138 9.97 7.82 3.90
CA ASP A 138 8.99 8.25 4.90
C ASP A 138 9.65 8.20 6.29
N ARG A 139 9.62 9.31 7.01
CA ARG A 139 10.21 9.42 8.36
C ARG A 139 9.37 8.73 9.43
N ARG A 140 8.09 8.46 9.15
CA ARG A 140 7.20 7.76 10.08
C ARG A 140 7.59 6.28 10.15
N SER A 141 7.28 5.65 11.29
CA SER A 141 7.36 4.20 11.42
C SER A 141 6.61 3.51 10.28
N MET A 142 7.16 2.41 9.75
CA MET A 142 6.43 1.55 8.83
C MET A 142 5.13 1.06 9.50
N GLY A 143 4.01 1.17 8.79
CA GLY A 143 2.68 0.88 9.33
C GLY A 143 1.96 2.05 10.01
N TYR A 144 2.57 3.25 10.08
CA TYR A 144 1.89 4.44 10.60
C TYR A 144 0.58 4.74 9.82
N PRO A 145 -0.56 4.96 10.51
CA PRO A 145 -0.68 5.25 11.95
C PRO A 145 -1.11 4.06 12.83
N PHE A 146 -1.08 2.84 12.31
CA PHE A 146 -1.56 1.62 12.99
C PHE A 146 -0.46 0.82 13.70
N ASP A 147 0.81 1.24 13.57
CA ASP A 147 1.98 0.60 14.18
C ASP A 147 1.93 0.61 15.72
N ARG A 148 1.16 1.53 16.32
CA ARG A 148 1.09 1.72 17.77
C ARG A 148 -0.29 1.42 18.34
N SER A 149 -0.33 1.17 19.64
CA SER A 149 -1.58 1.14 20.39
C SER A 149 -2.32 2.48 20.28
N PRO A 150 -3.67 2.45 20.28
CA PRO A 150 -4.50 3.64 20.23
C PRO A 150 -4.34 4.51 21.48
N ARG A 151 -4.81 5.75 21.36
CA ARG A 151 -4.95 6.69 22.49
C ARG A 151 -5.91 6.14 23.53
N ASP A 152 -5.72 6.51 24.79
CA ASP A 152 -6.65 6.16 25.87
C ASP A 152 -8.09 6.55 25.52
N GLY A 153 -9.03 5.65 25.80
CA GLY A 153 -10.45 5.83 25.50
C GLY A 153 -10.89 5.54 24.06
N VAL A 154 -9.97 5.16 23.16
CA VAL A 154 -10.31 4.73 21.79
C VAL A 154 -10.48 3.22 21.74
N SER A 155 -11.72 2.75 21.59
CA SER A 155 -12.07 1.33 21.45
C SER A 155 -12.57 0.96 20.05
N THR A 156 -12.97 1.94 19.25
CA THR A 156 -13.51 1.74 17.89
C THR A 156 -12.73 2.53 16.85
N LEU A 157 -12.75 2.06 15.60
CA LEU A 157 -12.13 2.76 14.48
C LEU A 157 -12.67 4.19 14.32
N GLN A 158 -13.96 4.41 14.58
CA GLN A 158 -14.58 5.73 14.47
C GLN A 158 -14.02 6.73 15.49
N GLN A 159 -13.71 6.28 16.71
CA GLN A 159 -13.09 7.12 17.74
C GLN A 159 -11.61 7.42 17.47
N PHE A 160 -10.95 6.59 16.65
CA PHE A 160 -9.58 6.83 16.23
C PHE A 160 -9.46 8.00 15.24
N LEU A 161 -10.49 8.21 14.41
CA LEU A 161 -10.44 9.16 13.30
C LEU A 161 -10.19 10.60 13.75
N THR A 162 -9.35 11.29 12.98
CA THR A 162 -9.12 12.73 13.05
C THR A 162 -9.61 13.41 11.77
N PRO A 163 -9.71 14.74 11.68
CA PRO A 163 -10.31 15.43 10.52
C PRO A 163 -9.63 15.16 9.16
N ASN A 164 -8.36 14.73 9.17
CA ASN A 164 -7.58 14.35 8.00
C ASN A 164 -7.67 12.85 7.65
N MET A 165 -8.53 12.10 8.33
CA MET A 165 -8.77 10.68 8.12
C MET A 165 -10.20 10.44 7.66
N ARG A 166 -10.40 9.41 6.83
CA ARG A 166 -11.71 8.95 6.43
C ARG A 166 -11.72 7.44 6.26
N VAL A 167 -12.82 6.83 6.67
CA VAL A 167 -13.13 5.43 6.41
C VAL A 167 -14.32 5.35 5.46
N GLN A 168 -14.23 4.44 4.50
CA GLN A 168 -15.30 4.10 3.59
C GLN A 168 -15.55 2.60 3.67
N ASN A 169 -16.81 2.19 3.84
CA ASN A 169 -17.19 0.79 3.73
C ASN A 169 -17.14 0.37 2.27
N VAL A 170 -16.44 -0.72 1.99
CA VAL A 170 -16.28 -1.32 0.67
C VAL A 170 -16.50 -2.83 0.76
N THR A 171 -16.93 -3.45 -0.33
CA THR A 171 -17.15 -4.89 -0.40
C THR A 171 -16.22 -5.50 -1.43
N ILE A 172 -15.43 -6.49 -1.02
CA ILE A 172 -14.54 -7.23 -1.90
C ILE A 172 -15.24 -8.52 -2.33
N ARG A 173 -15.58 -8.62 -3.62
CA ARG A 173 -16.26 -9.79 -4.19
C ARG A 173 -15.30 -10.62 -5.03
N PHE A 174 -15.14 -11.89 -4.64
CA PHE A 174 -14.43 -12.87 -5.45
C PHE A 174 -15.34 -13.39 -6.57
N THR A 175 -14.89 -13.28 -7.82
CA THR A 175 -15.60 -13.94 -8.94
C THR A 175 -14.90 -15.26 -9.22
N ASN A 176 -15.59 -16.38 -9.01
CA ASN A 176 -15.04 -17.73 -9.25
C ASN A 176 -14.98 -18.05 -10.75
N ARG A 177 -14.10 -17.35 -11.46
CA ARG A 177 -13.86 -17.51 -12.89
C ARG A 177 -12.38 -17.36 -13.18
N THR A 178 -11.83 -18.29 -13.96
CA THR A 178 -10.46 -18.20 -14.46
C THR A 178 -10.45 -17.37 -15.75
N LEU A 179 -9.67 -16.29 -15.76
CA LEU A 179 -9.42 -15.48 -16.95
C LEU A 179 -8.04 -15.81 -17.50
N ARG A 180 -7.93 -15.97 -18.83
CA ARG A 180 -6.63 -15.98 -19.49
C ARG A 180 -6.17 -14.54 -19.69
N LYS A 181 -4.90 -14.26 -19.43
CA LYS A 181 -4.31 -12.97 -19.74
C LYS A 181 -4.49 -12.72 -21.26
N PRO A 182 -5.03 -11.56 -21.68
CA PRO A 182 -5.07 -11.21 -23.10
C PRO A 182 -3.66 -11.31 -23.67
N ARG A 183 -3.52 -11.90 -24.86
CA ARG A 183 -2.25 -11.79 -25.60
C ARG A 183 -2.04 -10.31 -25.90
N GLN A 184 -0.97 -9.74 -25.35
CA GLN A 184 -0.46 -8.44 -25.77
C GLN A 184 0.27 -8.58 -27.09
#